data_AF-A0A1D8MTJ6-F1
#
_entry.id   AF-A0A1D8MTJ6-F1
#
_cell.length_a   1.000
_cell.length_b   1.000
_cell.length_c   1.000
_cell.angle_alpha   90.00
_cell.angle_beta   90.00
_cell.angle_gamma   90.00
#
_symmetry.space_group_name_H-M   'P 1'
#
loop_
_entity.id
_entity.type
_entity.pdbx_description
1 polymer ?
#
loop_
_entity_poly.entity_id
_entity_poly.type
_entity_poly.pdbx_seq_one_letter_code
_entity_poly.pdbx_strand_id
1 'polypeptide(L)'
;MERYWELDSLRGLSVVLMILFNWSYALKFLKIYHLFPGTSFLYWNIFPLFVAGSFMFIAGISLSLSWNRFRDEASRKDKWRKYGLRGLKIFGLGLGITAVTWLTFPDSFIFFGILHLLGLSIALSPLVIGDSRKTFALSVFVVFLFILPELEASSVFLASLGFSSLSFSTFDYFPLVPWSAVVFTGISLGHWLYPDGRRRFEVGRPDLEISGRPLDLLELLGRNSLFIYLLHQPVLVLFLVLLGYPVF
;
A
#
# COMPACT_ATOMS: atom_id res chain seq x y z
N MET A 1 -11.87 13.38 -14.92
CA MET A 1 -11.60 11.98 -14.55
C MET A 1 -12.87 11.43 -13.97
N GLU A 2 -13.59 10.55 -14.67
CA GLU A 2 -14.68 9.80 -14.02
C GLU A 2 -14.05 8.93 -12.94
N ARG A 3 -14.36 9.28 -11.69
CA ARG A 3 -13.90 8.55 -10.51
C ARG A 3 -14.95 7.51 -10.18
N TYR A 4 -14.46 6.31 -9.89
CA TYR A 4 -15.30 5.21 -9.44
C TYR A 4 -15.43 5.31 -7.93
N TRP A 5 -16.62 5.63 -7.46
CA TRP A 5 -16.92 5.83 -6.04
C TRP A 5 -16.55 4.58 -5.24
N GLU A 6 -16.74 3.38 -5.78
CA GLU A 6 -16.47 2.12 -5.09
C GLU A 6 -14.99 1.93 -4.79
N LEU A 7 -14.10 2.37 -5.69
CA LEU A 7 -12.65 2.28 -5.47
C LEU A 7 -12.16 3.33 -4.50
N ASP A 8 -12.71 4.54 -4.58
CA ASP A 8 -12.42 5.60 -3.61
C ASP A 8 -12.90 5.17 -2.21
N SER A 9 -14.10 4.63 -2.06
CA SER A 9 -14.63 4.14 -0.79
C SER A 9 -13.86 2.96 -0.21
N LEU A 10 -13.51 1.96 -1.03
CA LEU A 10 -12.69 0.83 -0.58
C LEU A 10 -11.30 1.27 -0.12
N ARG A 11 -10.69 2.22 -0.82
CA ARG A 11 -9.41 2.80 -0.40
C ARG A 11 -9.54 3.60 0.89
N GLY A 12 -10.62 4.37 1.03
CA GLY A 12 -10.94 5.09 2.26
C GLY A 12 -11.08 4.13 3.44
N LEU A 13 -11.78 3.01 3.24
CA LEU A 13 -11.91 1.96 4.24
C LEU A 13 -10.54 1.38 4.63
N SER A 14 -9.69 1.04 3.67
CA SER A 14 -8.32 0.57 3.97
C SER A 14 -7.52 1.57 4.80
N VAL A 15 -7.66 2.88 4.52
CA VAL A 15 -6.99 3.95 5.30
C VAL A 15 -7.54 4.04 6.72
N VAL A 16 -8.86 3.95 6.90
CA VAL A 16 -9.47 3.94 8.24
C VAL A 16 -8.96 2.75 9.05
N LEU A 17 -8.98 1.54 8.46
CA LEU A 17 -8.49 0.34 9.13
C LEU A 17 -7.00 0.44 9.50
N MET A 18 -6.18 1.04 8.63
CA MET A 18 -4.77 1.31 8.90
C MET A 18 -4.59 2.25 10.10
N ILE A 19 -5.33 3.36 10.15
CA ILE A 19 -5.25 4.32 11.27
C ILE A 19 -5.66 3.63 12.57
N LEU A 20 -6.75 2.86 12.56
CA LEU A 20 -7.23 2.14 13.75
C LEU A 20 -6.21 1.11 14.24
N PHE A 21 -5.57 0.36 13.34
CA PHE A 21 -4.51 -0.56 13.70
C PHE A 21 -3.30 0.16 14.29
N ASN A 22 -2.80 1.21 13.62
CA ASN A 22 -1.63 1.95 14.08
C ASN A 22 -1.88 2.70 15.39
N TRP A 23 -3.12 3.11 15.65
CA TRP A 23 -3.52 3.64 16.96
C TRP A 23 -3.37 2.57 18.07
N SER A 24 -3.93 1.37 17.86
CA SER A 24 -3.76 0.26 18.80
C SER A 24 -2.30 -0.15 18.97
N TYR A 25 -1.52 -0.14 17.89
CA TYR A 25 -0.08 -0.41 17.92
C TYR A 25 0.66 0.65 18.73
N ALA A 26 0.36 1.94 18.55
CA ALA A 26 0.97 3.03 19.31
C ALA A 26 0.69 2.93 20.81
N LEU A 27 -0.55 2.61 21.20
CA LEU A 27 -0.92 2.39 22.60
C LEU A 27 -0.17 1.20 23.22
N LYS A 28 0.01 0.12 22.45
CA LYS A 28 0.79 -1.05 22.86
C LYS A 28 2.28 -0.72 22.96
N PHE A 29 2.83 0.01 21.99
CA PHE A 29 4.23 0.40 21.92
C PHE A 29 4.62 1.26 23.13
N LEU A 30 3.78 2.23 23.50
CA LEU A 30 3.96 3.09 24.68
C LEU A 30 3.56 2.43 26.01
N LYS A 31 3.13 1.16 25.99
CA LYS A 31 2.68 0.41 27.18
C LYS A 31 1.53 1.09 27.96
N ILE A 32 0.72 1.91 27.29
CA ILE A 32 -0.40 2.66 27.91
C ILE A 32 -1.56 1.72 28.22
N TYR A 33 -1.88 0.83 27.29
CA TYR A 33 -2.92 -0.18 27.45
C TYR A 33 -2.44 -1.54 26.97
N HIS A 34 -2.72 -2.57 27.77
CA HIS A 34 -2.66 -3.95 27.31
C HIS A 34 -3.93 -4.30 26.54
N LEU A 35 -4.12 -3.66 25.38
CA LEU A 35 -5.18 -4.06 24.45
C LEU A 35 -4.88 -5.49 23.97
N PHE A 36 -5.84 -6.40 24.14
CA PHE A 36 -5.78 -7.81 23.74
C PHE A 36 -4.62 -8.64 24.34
N PRO A 37 -4.61 -8.91 25.66
CA PRO A 37 -3.63 -9.82 26.26
C PRO A 37 -3.82 -11.26 25.76
N GLY A 38 -2.78 -11.84 25.15
CA GLY A 38 -2.63 -13.29 24.99
C GLY A 38 -3.49 -14.02 23.94
N THR A 39 -4.41 -13.38 23.20
CA THR A 39 -5.37 -14.11 22.33
C THR A 39 -5.57 -13.60 20.91
N SER A 40 -4.88 -12.55 20.46
CA SER A 40 -5.19 -11.93 19.15
C SER A 40 -4.08 -12.07 18.11
N PHE A 41 -3.59 -13.29 17.88
CA PHE A 41 -2.66 -13.57 16.78
C PHE A 41 -3.17 -12.99 15.44
N LEU A 42 -4.47 -13.16 15.16
CA LEU A 42 -5.13 -12.61 13.98
C LEU A 42 -5.05 -11.07 13.92
N TYR A 43 -5.28 -10.38 15.03
CA TYR A 43 -5.24 -8.92 15.07
C TYR A 43 -3.82 -8.36 14.93
N TRP A 44 -2.85 -8.95 15.63
CA TRP A 44 -1.49 -8.41 15.65
C TRP A 44 -0.64 -8.81 14.44
N ASN A 45 -0.91 -9.96 13.82
CA ASN A 45 -0.09 -10.50 12.73
C ASN A 45 -0.82 -10.52 11.40
N ILE A 46 -2.10 -10.93 11.35
CA ILE A 46 -2.81 -11.11 10.07
C ILE A 46 -3.51 -9.83 9.61
N PHE A 47 -4.12 -9.09 10.52
CA PHE A 47 -4.84 -7.86 10.22
C PHE A 47 -3.97 -6.77 9.57
N PRO A 48 -2.75 -6.45 10.05
CA PRO A 48 -1.90 -5.48 9.35
C PRO A 48 -1.54 -5.93 7.92
N LEU A 49 -1.27 -7.22 7.72
CA LEU A 49 -0.99 -7.80 6.40
C LEU A 49 -2.21 -7.68 5.47
N PHE A 50 -3.41 -7.91 6.00
CA PHE A 50 -4.67 -7.73 5.26
C PHE A 50 -4.89 -6.26 4.89
N VAL A 51 -4.70 -5.33 5.83
CA VAL A 51 -4.87 -3.89 5.59
C VAL A 51 -3.88 -3.41 4.53
N ALA A 52 -2.59 -3.72 4.68
CA ALA A 52 -1.56 -3.37 3.71
C ALA A 52 -1.81 -4.04 2.34
N GLY A 53 -2.17 -5.32 2.34
CA GLY A 53 -2.53 -6.08 1.14
C GLY A 53 -3.70 -5.44 0.39
N SER A 54 -4.77 -5.08 1.09
CA SER A 54 -5.93 -4.40 0.50
C SER A 54 -5.54 -3.06 -0.14
N PHE A 55 -4.71 -2.26 0.54
CA PHE A 55 -4.26 -0.98 0.05
C PHE A 55 -3.42 -1.12 -1.23
N MET A 56 -2.45 -2.04 -1.24
CA MET A 56 -1.61 -2.34 -2.40
C MET A 56 -2.41 -2.90 -3.57
N PHE A 57 -3.36 -3.77 -3.30
CA PHE A 57 -4.23 -4.37 -4.29
C PHE A 57 -5.11 -3.31 -4.98
N ILE A 58 -5.77 -2.44 -4.21
CA ILE A 58 -6.58 -1.33 -4.73
C ILE A 58 -5.71 -0.33 -5.50
N ALA A 59 -4.47 -0.10 -5.06
CA ALA A 59 -3.50 0.70 -5.81
C ALA A 59 -3.19 0.08 -7.18
N GLY A 60 -3.04 -1.24 -7.27
CA GLY A 60 -2.89 -1.99 -8.51
C GLY A 60 -4.07 -1.82 -9.48
N ILE A 61 -5.30 -2.01 -9.00
CA ILE A 61 -6.52 -1.79 -9.82
C ILE A 61 -6.57 -0.35 -10.36
N SER A 62 -6.22 0.62 -9.51
CA SER A 62 -6.20 2.03 -9.92
C SER A 62 -5.12 2.35 -10.94
N LEU A 63 -4.06 1.54 -10.99
CA LEU A 63 -2.96 1.69 -11.91
C LEU A 63 -3.37 1.26 -13.32
N SER A 64 -4.09 0.14 -13.47
CA SER A 64 -4.64 -0.31 -14.76
C SER A 64 -5.68 0.67 -15.31
N LEU A 65 -6.55 1.20 -14.44
CA LEU A 65 -7.50 2.25 -14.78
C LEU A 65 -6.82 3.54 -15.26
N SER A 66 -5.70 3.93 -14.65
CA SER A 66 -4.90 5.06 -15.10
C SER A 66 -4.24 4.78 -16.45
N TRP A 67 -3.94 3.50 -16.75
CA TRP A 67 -3.26 3.09 -17.97
C TRP A 67 -4.21 3.11 -19.16
N ASN A 68 -5.38 2.47 -19.01
CA ASN A 68 -6.39 2.38 -20.07
C ASN A 68 -6.99 3.74 -20.44
N ARG A 69 -7.00 4.71 -19.49
CA ARG A 69 -7.47 6.08 -19.76
C ARG A 69 -6.43 6.98 -20.40
N PHE A 70 -5.17 6.55 -20.48
CA PHE A 70 -4.14 7.31 -21.16
C PHE A 70 -4.30 7.12 -22.66
N ARG A 71 -5.02 8.10 -23.29
CA ARG A 71 -5.43 8.20 -24.70
C ARG A 71 -4.52 7.44 -25.66
N ASP A 72 -5.14 6.80 -26.65
CA ASP A 72 -4.48 6.01 -27.71
C ASP A 72 -3.39 6.78 -28.49
N GLU A 73 -3.41 8.11 -28.45
CA GLU A 73 -2.44 9.00 -29.10
C GLU A 73 -1.12 9.19 -28.33
N ALA A 74 -1.03 8.80 -27.06
CA ALA A 74 0.18 9.02 -26.26
C ALA A 74 1.29 8.02 -26.62
N SER A 75 2.48 8.53 -26.94
CA SER A 75 3.65 7.70 -27.25
C SER A 75 3.99 6.77 -26.08
N ARG A 76 4.52 5.58 -26.39
CA ARG A 76 5.05 4.64 -25.41
C ARG A 76 6.05 5.34 -24.46
N LYS A 77 6.86 6.26 -24.99
CA LYS A 77 7.83 7.02 -24.19
C LYS A 77 7.16 7.89 -23.12
N ASP A 78 6.03 8.51 -23.44
CA ASP A 78 5.29 9.37 -22.51
C ASP A 78 4.65 8.57 -21.38
N LYS A 79 4.10 7.40 -21.71
CA LYS A 79 3.58 6.45 -20.73
C LYS A 79 4.67 6.01 -19.75
N TRP A 80 5.83 5.61 -20.26
CA TRP A 80 6.98 5.21 -19.45
C TRP A 80 7.49 6.33 -18.55
N ARG A 81 7.65 7.54 -19.10
CA ARG A 81 8.09 8.70 -18.33
C ARG A 81 7.10 9.04 -17.22
N LYS A 82 5.80 9.07 -17.51
CA LYS A 82 4.76 9.40 -16.52
C LYS A 82 4.77 8.41 -15.35
N TYR A 83 4.80 7.11 -15.64
CA TYR A 83 4.77 6.08 -14.60
C TYR A 83 6.10 5.98 -13.85
N GLY A 84 7.23 6.09 -14.56
CA GLY A 84 8.56 6.14 -13.94
C GLY A 84 8.71 7.31 -12.98
N LEU A 85 8.33 8.53 -13.39
CA LEU A 85 8.38 9.71 -12.51
C LEU A 85 7.42 9.58 -11.33
N ARG A 86 6.21 9.04 -11.55
CA ARG A 86 5.25 8.80 -10.47
C ARG A 86 5.80 7.79 -9.47
N GLY A 87 6.34 6.67 -9.94
CA GLY A 87 6.93 5.63 -9.10
C GLY A 87 8.13 6.16 -8.30
N LEU A 88 9.04 6.86 -8.97
CA LEU A 88 10.21 7.47 -8.33
C LEU A 88 9.82 8.51 -7.27
N LYS A 89 8.78 9.32 -7.51
CA LYS A 89 8.25 10.25 -6.50
C LYS A 89 7.74 9.53 -5.26
N ILE A 90 6.97 8.46 -5.42
CA ILE A 90 6.45 7.67 -4.29
C ILE A 90 7.59 6.95 -3.56
N PHE A 91 8.55 6.39 -4.30
CA PHE A 91 9.74 5.77 -3.73
C PHE A 91 10.56 6.78 -2.91
N GLY A 92 10.77 7.99 -3.44
CA GLY A 92 11.47 9.07 -2.75
C GLY A 92 10.77 9.53 -1.46
N LEU A 93 9.43 9.52 -1.43
CA LEU A 93 8.70 9.74 -0.18
C LEU A 93 8.98 8.63 0.84
N GLY A 94 9.06 7.37 0.39
CA GLY A 94 9.49 6.25 1.23
C GLY A 94 10.88 6.46 1.83
N LEU A 95 11.86 6.86 1.00
CA LEU A 95 13.21 7.17 1.47
C LEU A 95 13.22 8.32 2.49
N GLY A 96 12.39 9.33 2.28
CA GLY A 96 12.21 10.42 3.25
C GLY A 96 11.71 9.92 4.61
N ILE A 97 10.74 9.00 4.61
CA ILE A 97 10.25 8.36 5.84
C ILE A 97 11.35 7.51 6.49
N THR A 98 12.11 6.74 5.71
CA THR A 98 13.27 5.99 6.21
C THR A 98 14.27 6.92 6.89
N ALA A 99 14.61 8.06 6.27
CA ALA A 99 15.54 9.02 6.86
C ALA A 99 15.01 9.61 8.18
N VAL A 100 13.74 10.04 8.21
CA VAL A 100 13.13 10.60 9.44
C VAL A 100 13.09 9.55 10.55
N THR A 101 12.61 8.33 10.24
CA THR A 101 12.51 7.26 11.24
C THR A 101 13.87 6.74 11.70
N TRP A 102 14.89 6.77 10.85
CA TRP A 102 16.26 6.44 11.25
C TRP A 102 16.84 7.44 12.25
N LEU A 103 16.50 8.72 12.12
CA LEU A 103 16.92 9.75 13.07
C LEU A 103 16.15 9.70 14.39
N THR A 104 14.85 9.33 14.38
CA THR A 104 14.01 9.33 15.58
C THR A 104 13.95 7.98 16.30
N PHE A 105 14.09 6.86 15.58
CA PHE A 105 13.98 5.49 16.07
C PHE A 105 15.07 4.59 15.43
N PRO A 106 16.35 4.80 15.74
CA PRO A 106 17.46 4.11 15.08
C PRO A 106 17.41 2.59 15.20
N ASP A 107 16.82 2.06 16.27
CA ASP A 107 16.69 0.62 16.52
C ASP A 107 15.55 -0.04 15.71
N SER A 108 14.65 0.73 15.09
CA SER A 108 13.46 0.20 14.41
C SER A 108 12.99 1.08 13.24
N PHE A 109 13.92 1.70 12.51
CA PHE A 109 13.59 2.56 11.37
C PHE A 109 12.84 1.80 10.27
N ILE A 110 12.08 2.52 9.43
CA ILE A 110 11.34 1.91 8.34
C ILE A 110 12.30 1.51 7.22
N PHE A 111 12.47 0.22 6.99
CA PHE A 111 13.26 -0.32 5.89
C PHE A 111 12.37 -0.99 4.84
N PHE A 112 12.37 -0.45 3.62
CA PHE A 112 11.60 -1.00 2.48
C PHE A 112 10.11 -1.22 2.81
N GLY A 113 9.47 -0.23 3.44
CA GLY A 113 8.03 -0.23 3.69
C GLY A 113 7.15 -0.04 2.44
N ILE A 114 5.83 0.10 2.65
CA ILE A 114 4.82 0.09 1.56
C ILE A 114 5.10 1.10 0.44
N LEU A 115 5.61 2.31 0.74
CA LEU A 115 5.91 3.31 -0.29
C LEU A 115 7.09 2.94 -1.19
N HIS A 116 8.11 2.25 -0.67
CA HIS A 116 9.23 1.76 -1.48
C HIS A 116 8.72 0.74 -2.49
N LEU A 117 7.97 -0.24 -2.00
CA LEU A 117 7.37 -1.27 -2.83
C LEU A 117 6.42 -0.69 -3.88
N LEU A 118 5.50 0.20 -3.48
CA LEU A 118 4.56 0.82 -4.42
C LEU A 118 5.28 1.68 -5.44
N GLY A 119 6.28 2.46 -5.02
CA GLY A 119 7.09 3.28 -5.91
C GLY A 119 7.79 2.45 -6.98
N LEU A 120 8.46 1.37 -6.56
CA LEU A 120 9.14 0.46 -7.46
C LEU A 120 8.16 -0.29 -8.38
N SER A 121 7.06 -0.82 -7.83
CA SER A 121 6.02 -1.52 -8.59
C SER A 121 5.36 -0.62 -9.63
N ILE A 122 5.11 0.66 -9.29
CA ILE A 122 4.59 1.66 -10.23
C ILE A 122 5.61 1.97 -11.32
N ALA A 123 6.88 2.15 -10.97
CA ALA A 123 7.94 2.45 -11.93
C ALA A 123 8.16 1.30 -12.94
N LEU A 124 8.05 0.05 -12.48
CA LEU A 124 8.21 -1.16 -13.29
C LEU A 124 6.93 -1.55 -14.04
N SER A 125 5.75 -1.10 -13.58
CA SER A 125 4.46 -1.47 -14.18
C SER A 125 4.36 -1.29 -15.70
N PRO A 126 4.96 -0.27 -16.37
CA PRO A 126 4.89 -0.11 -17.83
C PRO A 126 5.42 -1.30 -18.64
N LEU A 127 6.23 -2.18 -18.03
CA LEU A 127 6.72 -3.40 -18.65
C LEU A 127 5.61 -4.43 -18.91
N VAL A 128 4.62 -4.51 -18.02
CA VAL A 128 3.63 -5.59 -17.99
C VAL A 128 2.19 -5.10 -18.09
N ILE A 129 1.91 -3.88 -17.62
CA ILE A 129 0.56 -3.33 -17.46
C ILE A 129 -0.24 -3.25 -18.76
N GLY A 130 0.39 -3.29 -19.93
CA GLY A 130 -0.31 -3.31 -21.22
C GLY A 130 -1.00 -4.64 -21.53
N ASP A 131 -0.68 -5.71 -20.81
CA ASP A 131 -1.18 -7.06 -21.06
C ASP A 131 -1.57 -7.74 -19.73
N SER A 132 -2.88 -7.94 -19.55
CA SER A 132 -3.44 -8.54 -18.33
C SER A 132 -2.89 -9.95 -18.09
N ARG A 133 -2.72 -10.77 -19.14
CA ARG A 133 -2.21 -12.15 -19.00
C ARG A 133 -0.75 -12.15 -18.59
N LYS A 134 0.08 -11.29 -19.18
CA LYS A 134 1.49 -11.14 -18.77
C LYS A 134 1.60 -10.63 -17.34
N THR A 135 0.75 -9.69 -16.95
CA THR A 135 0.74 -9.16 -15.59
C THR A 135 0.33 -10.24 -14.58
N PHE A 136 -0.68 -11.06 -14.90
CA PHE A 136 -1.09 -12.18 -14.06
C PHE A 136 0.01 -13.24 -13.95
N ALA A 137 0.62 -13.62 -15.07
CA ALA A 137 1.73 -14.56 -15.10
C ALA A 137 2.92 -14.07 -14.27
N LEU A 138 3.26 -12.76 -14.33
CA LEU A 138 4.28 -12.17 -13.48
C LEU A 138 3.89 -12.24 -12.00
N SER A 139 2.63 -11.99 -11.65
CA SER A 139 2.16 -12.13 -10.27
C SER A 139 2.36 -13.56 -9.75
N VAL A 140 1.92 -14.56 -10.51
CA VAL A 140 2.11 -15.98 -10.17
C VAL A 140 3.60 -16.33 -10.06
N PHE A 141 4.42 -15.82 -10.97
CA PHE A 141 5.87 -16.02 -10.93
C PHE A 141 6.50 -15.41 -9.67
N VAL A 142 6.11 -14.20 -9.27
CA VAL A 142 6.58 -13.58 -8.01
C VAL A 142 6.16 -14.38 -6.79
N VAL A 143 4.93 -14.92 -6.76
CA VAL A 143 4.50 -15.82 -5.67
C VAL A 143 5.32 -17.11 -5.67
N PHE A 144 5.63 -17.66 -6.85
CA PHE A 144 6.48 -18.84 -6.96
C PHE A 144 7.89 -18.58 -6.42
N LEU A 145 8.48 -17.41 -6.69
CA LEU A 145 9.80 -17.02 -6.16
C LEU A 145 9.84 -17.00 -4.63
N PHE A 146 8.72 -16.70 -3.96
CA PHE A 146 8.63 -16.71 -2.50
C PHE A 146 8.68 -18.12 -1.89
N ILE A 147 8.38 -19.16 -2.68
CA ILE A 147 8.43 -20.56 -2.24
C ILE A 147 9.86 -21.11 -2.31
N LEU A 148 10.74 -20.45 -3.09
CA LEU A 148 12.13 -20.86 -3.20
C LEU A 148 12.87 -20.66 -1.86
N PRO A 149 13.88 -21.50 -1.56
CA PRO A 149 14.69 -21.31 -0.35
C PRO A 149 15.32 -19.93 -0.30
N GLU A 150 15.35 -19.34 0.90
CA GLU A 150 16.08 -18.09 1.13
C GLU A 150 17.57 -18.27 0.79
N LEU A 151 18.18 -17.20 0.29
CA LEU A 151 19.61 -17.20 0.02
C LEU A 151 20.35 -16.99 1.34
N GLU A 152 21.35 -17.83 1.61
CA GLU A 152 22.19 -17.76 2.82
C GLU A 152 23.06 -16.47 2.92
N ALA A 153 22.95 -15.55 1.96
CA ALA A 153 23.66 -14.29 1.95
C ALA A 153 22.88 -13.20 2.69
N SER A 154 23.45 -12.67 3.77
CA SER A 154 22.94 -11.49 4.48
C SER A 154 23.28 -10.21 3.69
N SER A 155 22.33 -9.75 2.88
CA SER A 155 22.48 -8.52 2.09
C SER A 155 21.22 -7.68 2.14
N VAL A 156 21.37 -6.40 2.48
CA VAL A 156 20.28 -5.41 2.48
C VAL A 156 19.59 -5.35 1.12
N PHE A 157 20.34 -5.52 0.04
CA PHE A 157 19.78 -5.58 -1.31
C PHE A 157 18.91 -6.83 -1.50
N LEU A 158 19.40 -8.02 -1.12
CA LEU A 158 18.62 -9.26 -1.22
C LEU A 158 17.40 -9.24 -0.30
N ALA A 159 17.51 -8.64 0.88
CA ALA A 159 16.38 -8.41 1.77
C ALA A 159 15.34 -7.48 1.11
N SER A 160 15.74 -6.38 0.49
CA SER A 160 14.80 -5.50 -0.25
C SER A 160 14.05 -6.24 -1.37
N LEU A 161 14.68 -7.26 -1.97
CA LEU A 161 14.04 -8.13 -2.96
C LEU A 161 13.15 -9.21 -2.33
N GLY A 162 13.36 -9.58 -1.08
CA GLY A 162 12.62 -10.63 -0.36
C GLY A 162 13.31 -12.01 -0.38
N PHE A 163 14.61 -12.06 -0.67
CA PHE A 163 15.39 -13.31 -0.74
C PHE A 163 16.33 -13.54 0.44
N SER A 164 16.33 -12.63 1.42
CA SER A 164 17.20 -12.69 2.60
C SER A 164 16.48 -12.09 3.80
N SER A 165 16.81 -12.59 4.98
CA SER A 165 16.28 -12.08 6.25
C SER A 165 16.97 -10.77 6.67
N LEU A 166 16.26 -9.96 7.44
CA LEU A 166 16.81 -8.75 8.04
C LEU A 166 17.54 -9.10 9.35
N SER A 167 18.71 -8.49 9.54
CA SER A 167 19.47 -8.60 10.79
C SER A 167 19.06 -7.58 11.86
N PHE A 168 18.08 -6.72 11.56
CA PHE A 168 17.63 -5.62 12.41
C PHE A 168 16.10 -5.53 12.43
N SER A 169 15.55 -4.89 13.47
CA SER A 169 14.11 -4.63 13.60
C SER A 169 13.69 -3.45 12.73
N THR A 170 12.47 -3.47 12.20
CA THR A 170 11.90 -2.39 11.39
C THR A 170 10.40 -2.29 11.66
N PHE A 171 9.87 -1.07 11.72
CA PHE A 171 8.42 -0.86 11.89
C PHE A 171 7.60 -1.30 10.69
N ASP A 172 8.18 -1.27 9.49
CA ASP A 172 7.48 -1.59 8.26
C ASP A 172 8.43 -2.28 7.27
N TYR A 173 8.05 -3.45 6.74
CA TYR A 173 8.86 -4.24 5.81
C TYR A 173 8.00 -5.00 4.81
N PHE A 174 8.02 -4.51 3.58
CA PHE A 174 7.25 -5.05 2.45
C PHE A 174 8.18 -5.26 1.26
N PRO A 175 9.05 -6.29 1.29
CA PRO A 175 10.01 -6.57 0.22
C PRO A 175 9.31 -6.83 -1.13
N LEU A 176 10.07 -6.75 -2.22
CA LEU A 176 9.51 -6.91 -3.56
C LEU A 176 8.79 -8.26 -3.74
N VAL A 177 9.41 -9.35 -3.29
CA VAL A 177 8.82 -10.68 -3.21
C VAL A 177 8.32 -10.92 -1.78
N PRO A 178 7.06 -11.36 -1.56
CA PRO A 178 6.02 -11.62 -2.56
C PRO A 178 5.16 -10.41 -2.89
N TRP A 179 5.31 -9.27 -2.20
CA TRP A 179 4.27 -8.24 -2.13
C TRP A 179 3.96 -7.51 -3.44
N SER A 180 4.92 -7.43 -4.37
CA SER A 180 4.64 -6.91 -5.72
C SER A 180 3.61 -7.75 -6.47
N ALA A 181 3.47 -9.04 -6.15
CA ALA A 181 2.41 -9.89 -6.69
C ALA A 181 1.01 -9.35 -6.31
N VAL A 182 0.83 -8.78 -5.12
CA VAL A 182 -0.46 -8.18 -4.71
C VAL A 182 -0.80 -7.01 -5.62
N VAL A 183 0.18 -6.16 -5.93
CA VAL A 183 0.02 -5.03 -6.85
C VAL A 183 -0.29 -5.52 -8.26
N PHE A 184 0.47 -6.48 -8.79
CA PHE A 184 0.26 -7.02 -10.14
C PHE A 184 -1.06 -7.78 -10.27
N THR A 185 -1.48 -8.53 -9.24
CA THR A 185 -2.82 -9.14 -9.19
C THR A 185 -3.90 -8.07 -9.26
N GLY A 186 -3.75 -6.98 -8.52
CA GLY A 186 -4.65 -5.82 -8.59
C GLY A 186 -4.72 -5.22 -10.00
N ILE A 187 -3.58 -5.06 -10.69
CA ILE A 187 -3.54 -4.58 -12.08
C ILE A 187 -4.29 -5.54 -13.02
N SER A 188 -4.00 -6.84 -12.92
CA SER A 188 -4.65 -7.87 -13.73
C SER A 188 -6.16 -7.88 -13.52
N LEU A 189 -6.61 -7.86 -12.26
CA LEU A 189 -8.03 -7.81 -11.94
C LEU A 189 -8.66 -6.49 -12.39
N GLY A 190 -7.95 -5.37 -12.27
CA GLY A 190 -8.43 -4.08 -12.75
C GLY A 190 -8.69 -4.07 -14.27
N HIS A 191 -7.87 -4.75 -15.07
CA HIS A 191 -8.16 -4.93 -16.51
C HIS A 191 -9.41 -5.77 -16.78
N TRP A 192 -9.66 -6.76 -15.92
CA TRP A 192 -10.85 -7.60 -16.04
C TRP A 192 -12.13 -6.88 -15.59
N LEU A 193 -12.07 -6.14 -14.48
CA LEU A 193 -13.18 -5.38 -13.92
C LEU A 193 -13.49 -4.11 -14.74
N TYR A 194 -12.46 -3.48 -15.29
CA TYR A 194 -12.55 -2.19 -16.00
C TYR A 194 -11.87 -2.24 -17.39
N PRO A 195 -12.37 -3.06 -18.34
CA PRO A 195 -11.87 -3.08 -19.71
C PRO A 195 -11.96 -1.67 -20.33
N ASP A 196 -10.90 -1.23 -21.02
CA ASP A 196 -10.80 0.10 -21.65
C ASP A 196 -11.06 1.26 -20.67
N GLY A 197 -10.85 1.02 -19.37
CA GLY A 197 -11.10 2.00 -18.31
C GLY A 197 -12.57 2.21 -17.98
N ARG A 198 -13.47 1.37 -18.52
CA ARG A 198 -14.91 1.38 -18.28
C ARG A 198 -15.32 0.17 -17.47
N ARG A 199 -16.19 0.37 -16.47
CA ARG A 199 -16.64 -0.71 -15.60
C ARG A 199 -17.49 -1.73 -16.36
N ARG A 200 -17.22 -3.03 -16.16
CA ARG A 200 -17.99 -4.13 -16.78
C ARG A 200 -19.27 -4.48 -16.01
N PHE A 201 -19.39 -4.03 -14.77
CA PHE A 201 -20.48 -4.38 -13.88
C PHE A 201 -21.32 -3.15 -13.52
N GLU A 202 -22.61 -3.39 -13.29
CA GLU A 202 -23.52 -2.40 -12.73
C GLU A 202 -23.51 -2.52 -11.22
N VAL A 203 -23.16 -1.44 -10.55
CA VAL A 203 -23.21 -1.31 -9.09
C VAL A 203 -23.70 0.11 -8.83
N GLY A 204 -24.96 0.21 -8.46
CA GLY A 204 -25.57 1.47 -8.05
C GLY A 204 -24.86 1.98 -6.79
N ARG A 205 -24.73 3.30 -6.69
CA ARG A 205 -24.33 3.90 -5.41
C ARG A 205 -25.43 3.57 -4.41
N PRO A 206 -25.16 2.88 -3.29
CA PRO A 206 -26.19 2.56 -2.34
C PRO A 206 -26.74 3.88 -1.77
N ASP A 207 -28.03 4.12 -1.99
CA ASP A 207 -28.78 5.19 -1.32
C ASP A 207 -28.99 4.76 0.13
N LEU A 208 -27.96 4.95 0.95
CA LEU A 208 -28.07 4.76 2.39
C LEU A 208 -29.01 5.87 2.90
N GLU A 209 -30.27 5.50 3.18
CA GLU A 209 -31.30 6.39 3.76
C GLU A 209 -30.82 7.07 5.06
N ILE A 210 -29.82 6.48 5.73
CA ILE A 210 -29.02 7.13 6.77
C ILE A 210 -27.96 8.00 6.08
N SER A 211 -28.39 9.15 5.55
CA SER A 211 -27.59 10.25 4.97
C SER A 211 -26.25 9.81 4.37
N GLY A 212 -26.06 9.79 3.04
CA GLY A 212 -24.84 9.36 2.32
C GLY A 212 -23.45 9.84 2.81
N ARG A 213 -23.39 10.66 3.86
CA ARG A 213 -22.25 11.12 4.64
C ARG A 213 -21.18 10.06 4.95
N PRO A 214 -21.46 8.83 5.45
CA PRO A 214 -20.38 7.87 5.70
C PRO A 214 -19.67 7.45 4.41
N LEU A 215 -20.42 7.25 3.33
CA LEU A 215 -19.87 6.89 2.03
C LEU A 215 -19.09 8.07 1.43
N ASP A 216 -19.64 9.29 1.51
CA ASP A 216 -18.97 10.53 1.09
C ASP A 216 -17.64 10.73 1.83
N LEU A 217 -17.60 10.43 3.14
CA LEU A 217 -16.39 10.49 3.96
C LEU A 217 -15.37 9.43 3.52
N LEU A 218 -15.79 8.17 3.28
CA LEU A 218 -14.89 7.14 2.77
C LEU A 218 -14.32 7.52 1.41
N GLU A 219 -15.13 8.07 0.50
CA GLU A 219 -14.66 8.59 -0.78
C GLU A 219 -13.64 9.73 -0.58
N LEU A 220 -13.91 10.67 0.33
CA LEU A 220 -13.02 11.77 0.63
C LEU A 220 -11.67 11.28 1.18
N LEU A 221 -11.70 10.33 2.11
CA LEU A 221 -10.50 9.70 2.67
C LEU A 221 -9.73 8.92 1.60
N GLY A 222 -10.43 8.17 0.74
CA GLY A 222 -9.81 7.44 -0.37
C GLY A 222 -9.16 8.35 -1.40
N ARG A 223 -9.77 9.49 -1.72
CA ARG A 223 -9.22 10.49 -2.65
C ARG A 223 -7.93 11.13 -2.12
N ASN A 224 -7.79 11.21 -0.79
CA ASN A 224 -6.65 11.81 -0.10
C ASN A 224 -5.76 10.77 0.59
N SER A 225 -5.88 9.48 0.22
CA SER A 225 -5.27 8.38 0.97
C SER A 225 -3.77 8.51 1.17
N LEU A 226 -3.03 8.99 0.16
CA LEU A 226 -1.58 9.15 0.24
C LEU A 226 -1.20 10.23 1.26
N PHE A 227 -1.92 11.34 1.28
CA PHE A 227 -1.69 12.41 2.24
C PHE A 227 -1.98 11.93 3.66
N ILE A 228 -3.10 11.23 3.85
CA ILE A 228 -3.46 10.65 5.15
C ILE A 228 -2.44 9.58 5.57
N TYR A 229 -1.99 8.74 4.64
CA TYR A 229 -0.92 7.76 4.89
C TYR A 229 0.39 8.42 5.34
N LEU A 230 0.75 9.59 4.80
CA LEU A 230 1.97 10.28 5.26
C LEU A 230 1.80 10.92 6.64
N LEU A 231 0.61 11.46 6.94
CA LEU A 231 0.39 12.23 8.16
C LEU A 231 -0.13 11.42 9.34
N HIS A 232 -0.67 10.23 9.14
CA HIS A 232 -1.28 9.49 10.24
C HIS A 232 -0.29 9.25 11.38
N GLN A 233 0.94 8.77 11.12
CA GLN A 233 1.88 8.48 12.20
C GLN A 233 2.30 9.74 12.99
N PRO A 234 2.71 10.85 12.36
CA PRO A 234 2.97 12.10 13.09
C PRO A 234 1.76 12.63 13.86
N VAL A 235 0.56 12.54 13.28
CA VAL A 235 -0.68 13.01 13.93
C VAL A 235 -1.03 12.15 15.15
N LEU A 236 -0.92 10.83 15.05
CA LEU A 236 -1.18 9.92 16.18
C LEU A 236 -0.17 10.17 17.31
N VAL A 237 1.10 10.34 16.98
CA VAL A 237 2.15 10.70 17.96
C VAL A 237 1.87 12.04 18.63
N LEU A 238 1.58 13.08 17.84
CA LEU A 238 1.26 14.41 18.37
C LEU A 238 0.06 14.36 19.32
N PHE A 239 -0.98 13.62 18.95
CA PHE A 239 -2.17 13.48 19.78
C PHE A 239 -1.85 12.76 21.12
N LEU A 240 -0.99 11.74 21.11
CA LEU A 240 -0.54 11.08 22.35
C LEU A 240 0.29 12.01 23.25
N VAL A 241 1.17 12.82 22.66
CA VAL A 241 1.95 13.83 23.40
C VAL A 241 1.02 14.87 24.04
N LEU A 242 -0.01 15.34 23.31
CA LEU A 242 -1.00 16.29 23.84
C LEU A 242 -1.83 15.71 25.00
N LEU A 243 -2.01 14.39 25.04
CA LEU A 243 -2.64 13.68 26.15
C LEU A 243 -1.69 13.46 27.35
N GLY A 244 -0.43 13.87 27.24
CA GLY A 244 0.56 13.79 28.32
C GLY A 244 1.38 12.50 28.34
N TYR A 245 1.32 11.67 27.28
CA TYR A 245 2.14 10.46 27.19
C TYR A 245 3.55 10.78 26.67
N PRO A 246 4.62 10.29 27.33
CA PRO A 246 5.98 10.44 26.81
C PRO A 246 6.16 9.54 25.58
N VAL A 247 6.72 10.10 24.51
CA VAL A 247 6.99 9.38 23.24
C VAL A 247 8.51 9.29 22.94
N PHE A 248 9.33 9.89 23.80
CA PHE A 248 10.80 9.90 23.74
C PHE A 248 11.38 9.67 25.14
#